data_AF-A0A969C4N4-F1
#
_entry.id   AF-A0A969C4N4-F1
#
_cell.length_a   1.000
_cell.length_b   1.000
_cell.length_c   1.000
_cell.angle_alpha   90.00
_cell.angle_beta   90.00
_cell.angle_gamma   90.00
#
_symmetry.space_group_name_H-M   'P 1'
#
loop_
_entity.id
_entity.type
_entity.pdbx_description
1 polymer ?
#
loop_
_entity_poly.entity_id
_entity_poly.type
_entity_poly.pdbx_seq_one_letter_code
_entity_poly.pdbx_strand_id
1 'polypeptide(L)'
;MWEMKLKKNLRDYRTGGIGALLDEYERAIFELKTIVQNAGEENYVKIADAETENEECRSIQTMMSHVVDAGYAYSNNIRKVISKNGESYQFTIIDYENFGREIDKMFDYQLETLKEK
;
A
#
# COMPACT_ATOMS: atom_id res chain seq x y z
N MET A 1 -9.46 14.74 0.38
CA MET A 1 -9.80 14.06 -0.90
C MET A 1 -8.49 13.64 -1.53
N TRP A 2 -8.22 12.34 -1.64
CA TRP A 2 -6.95 11.86 -2.19
C TRP A 2 -6.90 12.06 -3.71
N GLU A 3 -5.70 12.16 -4.29
CA GLU A 3 -5.60 12.17 -5.74
C GLU A 3 -5.95 10.78 -6.30
N MET A 4 -7.08 10.69 -7.00
CA MET A 4 -7.62 9.46 -7.57
C MET A 4 -7.51 9.47 -9.08
N LYS A 5 -6.29 9.35 -9.63
CA LYS A 5 -6.09 9.26 -11.08
C LYS A 5 -5.30 8.04 -11.47
N LEU A 6 -6.00 6.98 -11.88
CA LEU A 6 -5.43 5.93 -12.73
C LEU A 6 -5.35 6.48 -14.17
N LYS A 7 -4.21 7.05 -14.54
CA LYS A 7 -3.96 7.51 -15.91
C LYS A 7 -3.10 6.48 -16.63
N LYS A 8 -3.70 5.40 -17.14
CA LYS A 8 -3.00 4.49 -18.06
C LYS A 8 -3.82 4.14 -19.28
N ASN A 9 -3.26 4.42 -20.45
CA ASN A 9 -3.68 3.86 -21.72
C ASN A 9 -2.96 2.51 -21.96
N LEU A 10 -3.42 1.72 -22.92
CA LEU A 10 -2.78 0.44 -23.32
C LEU A 10 -1.29 0.55 -23.67
N ARG A 11 -0.77 1.75 -23.96
CA ARG A 11 0.65 2.01 -24.24
C ARG A 11 1.47 2.41 -23.00
N ASP A 12 0.83 2.56 -21.85
CA ASP A 12 1.46 2.97 -20.57
C ASP A 12 1.76 1.77 -19.65
N TYR A 13 1.49 0.53 -20.08
CA TYR A 13 1.84 -0.68 -19.34
C TYR A 13 3.34 -0.94 -19.40
N ARG A 14 3.91 -1.33 -18.26
CA ARG A 14 5.33 -1.61 -18.09
C ARG A 14 5.65 -2.98 -18.71
N THR A 15 6.82 -3.10 -19.33
CA THR A 15 7.21 -4.31 -20.05
C THR A 15 7.71 -5.42 -19.11
N GLY A 16 7.56 -6.68 -19.54
CA GLY A 16 8.07 -7.85 -18.82
C GLY A 16 7.22 -8.26 -17.62
N GLY A 17 7.60 -9.37 -16.99
CA GLY A 17 6.84 -9.94 -15.86
C GLY A 17 6.81 -9.03 -14.64
N ILE A 18 7.94 -8.39 -14.30
CA ILE A 18 8.00 -7.41 -13.20
C ILE A 18 7.16 -6.18 -13.53
N GLY A 19 7.21 -5.70 -14.78
CA GLY A 19 6.37 -4.60 -15.24
C GLY A 19 4.88 -4.89 -15.07
N ALA A 20 4.42 -6.05 -15.54
CA ALA A 20 3.03 -6.48 -15.40
C ALA A 20 2.60 -6.61 -13.94
N LEU A 21 3.44 -7.20 -13.07
CA LEU A 21 3.15 -7.32 -11.63
C LEU A 21 2.97 -5.95 -10.97
N LEU A 22 3.89 -5.03 -11.22
CA LEU A 22 3.82 -3.69 -10.66
C LEU A 22 2.59 -2.93 -11.21
N ASP A 23 2.10 -3.24 -12.42
CA ASP A 23 0.94 -2.55 -13.02
C ASP A 23 -0.34 -2.99 -12.32
N GLU A 24 -0.40 -4.28 -12.00
CA GLU A 24 -1.48 -4.85 -11.19
C GLU A 24 -1.49 -4.29 -9.77
N TYR A 25 -0.33 -4.10 -9.13
CA TYR A 25 -0.25 -3.45 -7.82
C TYR A 25 -0.73 -1.99 -7.87
N GLU A 26 -0.32 -1.23 -8.89
CA GLU A 26 -0.80 0.15 -9.06
C GLU A 26 -2.32 0.21 -9.23
N ARG A 27 -2.90 -0.71 -10.02
CA ARG A 27 -4.35 -0.84 -10.19
C ARG A 27 -5.04 -1.18 -8.87
N ALA A 28 -4.56 -2.20 -8.16
CA ALA A 28 -5.15 -2.66 -6.90
C ALA A 28 -5.07 -1.58 -5.81
N ILE A 29 -3.95 -0.86 -5.70
CA ILE A 29 -3.81 0.26 -4.76
C ILE A 29 -4.79 1.38 -5.08
N PHE A 30 -4.98 1.71 -6.36
CA PHE A 30 -5.98 2.70 -6.75
C PHE A 30 -7.40 2.28 -6.36
N GLU A 31 -7.78 1.02 -6.61
CA GLU A 31 -9.09 0.49 -6.24
C GLU A 31 -9.27 0.45 -4.72
N LEU A 32 -8.24 0.06 -3.98
CA LEU A 32 -8.24 0.09 -2.52
C LEU A 32 -8.44 1.52 -1.99
N LYS A 33 -7.68 2.51 -2.48
CA LYS A 33 -7.88 3.93 -2.15
C LYS A 33 -9.31 4.38 -2.46
N THR A 34 -9.87 3.95 -3.58
CA THR A 34 -11.25 4.27 -3.94
C THR A 34 -12.25 3.72 -2.94
N ILE A 35 -12.10 2.44 -2.55
CA ILE A 35 -12.98 1.78 -1.58
C ILE A 35 -12.89 2.47 -0.22
N VAL A 36 -11.67 2.72 0.28
CA VAL A 36 -11.46 3.36 1.59
C VAL A 36 -11.96 4.81 1.58
N GLN A 37 -11.76 5.56 0.49
CA GLN A 37 -12.29 6.92 0.38
C GLN A 37 -13.82 6.93 0.43
N ASN A 38 -14.48 6.00 -0.27
CA ASN A 38 -15.94 5.87 -0.29
C ASN A 38 -16.51 5.41 1.06
N ALA A 39 -15.76 4.63 1.84
CA ALA A 39 -16.17 4.26 3.19
C ALA A 39 -16.23 5.48 4.13
N GLY A 40 -15.36 6.47 3.91
CA GLY A 40 -15.29 7.69 4.69
C GLY A 40 -14.57 7.53 6.03
N GLU A 41 -14.21 8.66 6.64
CA GLU A 41 -13.41 8.72 7.87
C GLU A 41 -14.07 8.01 9.06
N GLU A 42 -15.38 8.20 9.24
CA GLU A 42 -16.12 7.60 10.35
C GLU A 42 -16.01 6.06 10.33
N ASN A 43 -16.18 5.45 9.15
CA ASN A 43 -16.05 4.00 9.01
C ASN A 43 -14.59 3.55 9.05
N TYR A 44 -13.65 4.41 8.68
CA TYR A 44 -12.22 4.10 8.68
C TYR A 44 -11.71 3.79 10.10
N VAL A 45 -12.08 4.64 11.07
CA VAL A 45 -11.61 4.54 12.47
C VAL A 45 -12.50 3.65 13.35
N LYS A 46 -13.69 3.28 12.87
CA LYS A 46 -14.64 2.45 13.61
C LYS A 46 -14.09 1.05 13.85
N ILE A 47 -14.15 0.59 15.10
CA ILE A 47 -13.95 -0.83 15.42
C ILE A 47 -15.10 -1.62 14.82
N ALA A 48 -14.79 -2.40 13.78
CA ALA A 48 -15.74 -3.24 13.06
C ALA A 48 -15.84 -4.64 13.67
N ASP A 49 -14.73 -5.13 14.24
CA ASP A 49 -14.66 -6.40 14.96
C ASP A 49 -13.94 -6.18 16.30
N ALA A 50 -14.68 -6.25 17.40
CA ALA A 50 -14.13 -6.08 18.74
C ALA A 50 -13.65 -7.39 19.36
N GLU A 51 -14.03 -8.53 18.78
CA GLU A 51 -13.82 -9.87 19.33
C GLU A 51 -12.64 -10.61 18.69
N THR A 52 -12.11 -10.10 17.58
CA THR A 52 -10.90 -10.65 16.95
C THR A 52 -9.70 -10.60 17.89
N GLU A 53 -8.94 -11.71 17.92
CA GLU A 53 -7.67 -11.79 18.64
C GLU A 53 -6.53 -11.05 17.92
N ASN A 54 -6.70 -10.74 16.64
CA ASN A 54 -5.73 -9.96 15.86
C ASN A 54 -6.09 -8.48 15.86
N GLU A 55 -5.33 -7.68 16.61
CA GLU A 55 -5.49 -6.22 16.71
C GLU A 55 -5.41 -5.52 15.34
N GLU A 56 -4.64 -6.06 14.39
CA GLU A 56 -4.52 -5.53 13.02
C GLU A 56 -5.79 -5.72 12.18
N CYS A 57 -6.74 -6.53 12.64
CA CYS A 57 -8.00 -6.84 11.95
C CYS A 57 -9.23 -6.14 12.56
N ARG A 58 -9.06 -5.24 13.54
CA ARG A 58 -10.18 -4.64 14.28
C ARG A 58 -10.94 -3.54 13.52
N SER A 59 -10.30 -2.87 12.57
CA SER A 59 -10.85 -1.72 11.86
C SER A 59 -10.20 -1.58 10.48
N ILE A 60 -10.80 -0.77 9.59
CA ILE A 60 -10.15 -0.42 8.32
C ILE A 60 -8.81 0.26 8.59
N GLN A 61 -8.73 1.14 9.60
CA GLN A 61 -7.51 1.81 10.00
C GLN A 61 -6.37 0.83 10.33
N THR A 62 -6.63 -0.14 11.21
CA THR A 62 -5.61 -1.10 11.63
C THR A 62 -5.20 -2.02 10.48
N MET A 63 -6.17 -2.44 9.65
CA MET A 63 -5.89 -3.23 8.45
C MET A 63 -5.04 -2.47 7.43
N MET A 64 -5.35 -1.20 7.17
CA MET A 64 -4.60 -0.37 6.22
C MET A 64 -3.21 -0.05 6.74
N SER A 65 -3.06 0.16 8.05
CA SER A 65 -1.75 0.33 8.68
C SER A 65 -0.89 -0.93 8.50
N HIS A 66 -1.48 -2.11 8.69
CA HIS A 66 -0.82 -3.38 8.45
C HIS A 66 -0.44 -3.59 6.96
N VAL A 67 -1.31 -3.24 6.02
CA VAL A 67 -1.02 -3.33 4.58
C VAL A 67 0.20 -2.49 4.19
N VAL A 68 0.28 -1.25 4.69
CA VAL A 68 1.43 -0.37 4.42
C VAL A 68 2.71 -0.92 5.06
N ASP A 69 2.65 -1.36 6.31
CA ASP A 69 3.79 -1.97 7.01
C ASP A 69 4.31 -3.23 6.29
N ALA A 70 3.42 -4.13 5.91
CA ALA A 70 3.76 -5.33 5.16
C ALA A 70 4.43 -5.00 3.82
N GLY A 71 3.96 -3.97 3.11
CA GLY A 71 4.55 -3.48 1.88
C GLY A 71 6.03 -3.07 2.02
N TYR A 72 6.36 -2.33 3.08
CA TYR A 72 7.74 -2.01 3.41
C TYR A 72 8.53 -3.24 3.86
N ALA A 73 7.96 -4.09 4.71
CA ALA A 73 8.62 -5.29 5.22
C ALA A 73 9.03 -6.25 4.09
N TYR A 74 8.12 -6.53 3.14
CA TYR A 74 8.43 -7.38 1.99
C TYR A 74 9.44 -6.72 1.04
N SER A 75 9.31 -5.42 0.78
CA SER A 75 10.30 -4.69 -0.03
C SER A 75 11.69 -4.73 0.60
N ASN A 76 11.79 -4.58 1.92
CA ASN A 76 13.03 -4.74 2.68
C ASN A 76 13.60 -6.16 2.59
N ASN A 77 12.75 -7.18 2.69
CA ASN A 77 13.19 -8.57 2.53
C ASN A 77 13.74 -8.84 1.13
N ILE A 78 13.10 -8.31 0.08
CA ILE A 78 13.60 -8.40 -1.29
C ILE A 78 14.95 -7.67 -1.40
N ARG A 79 15.05 -6.44 -0.89
CA ARG A 79 16.30 -5.64 -0.91
C ARG A 79 17.47 -6.37 -0.26
N LYS A 80 17.26 -7.03 0.88
CA LYS A 80 18.26 -7.86 1.55
C LYS A 80 18.77 -8.98 0.62
N VAL A 81 17.87 -9.65 -0.11
CA VAL A 81 18.25 -10.72 -1.06
C VAL A 81 19.04 -10.15 -2.25
N ILE A 82 18.68 -8.96 -2.76
CA ILE A 82 19.36 -8.32 -3.89
C ILE A 82 20.50 -7.36 -3.48
N SER A 83 20.98 -7.43 -2.23
CA SER A 83 22.06 -6.60 -1.69
C SER A 83 21.85 -5.08 -1.83
N LYS A 84 20.59 -4.63 -1.81
CA LYS A 84 20.22 -3.21 -1.66
C LYS A 84 20.03 -2.91 -0.17
N ASN A 85 20.39 -1.69 0.25
CA ASN A 85 20.05 -1.22 1.60
C ASN A 85 18.53 -1.13 1.76
N GLY A 86 18.02 -1.67 2.86
CA GLY A 86 16.64 -1.50 3.28
C GLY A 86 16.43 -0.18 4.02
N GLU A 87 15.18 0.18 4.22
CA GLU A 87 14.78 1.29 5.09
C GLU A 87 14.32 0.76 6.44
N SER A 88 14.63 1.51 7.51
CA SER A 88 13.99 1.30 8.80
C SER A 88 12.57 1.86 8.73
N TYR A 89 11.59 0.97 8.56
CA TYR A 89 10.18 1.31 8.73
C TYR A 89 9.72 0.86 10.10
N GLN A 90 9.06 1.75 10.84
CA GLN A 90 8.40 1.41 12.10
C GLN A 90 6.90 1.41 11.86
N PHE A 91 6.24 0.34 12.29
CA PHE A 91 4.79 0.27 12.29
C PHE A 91 4.21 1.49 13.00
N THR A 92 3.31 2.18 12.32
CA THR A 92 2.56 3.31 12.87
C THR A 92 1.12 3.18 12.43
N ILE A 93 0.20 3.53 13.33
CA ILE A 93 -1.21 3.64 12.98
C ILE A 93 -1.39 4.84 12.07
N ILE A 94 -1.94 4.62 10.88
CA ILE A 94 -2.10 5.64 9.86
C ILE A 94 -3.51 6.21 9.95
N ASP A 95 -3.63 7.51 10.17
CA ASP A 95 -4.93 8.20 10.14
C ASP A 95 -5.53 8.26 8.72
N TYR A 96 -6.83 8.55 8.67
CA TYR A 96 -7.56 8.60 7.40
C TYR A 96 -6.97 9.64 6.44
N GLU A 97 -6.59 10.82 6.93
CA GLU A 97 -6.05 11.89 6.10
C GLU A 97 -4.74 11.49 5.40
N ASN A 98 -3.90 10.74 6.10
CA ASN A 98 -2.57 10.34 5.64
C ASN A 98 -2.56 9.00 4.87
N PHE A 99 -3.57 8.14 5.00
CA PHE A 99 -3.58 6.81 4.36
C PHE A 99 -3.21 6.85 2.88
N GLY A 100 -3.88 7.72 2.11
CA GLY A 100 -3.63 7.85 0.67
C GLY A 100 -2.18 8.19 0.33
N ARG A 101 -1.51 9.00 1.16
CA ARG A 101 -0.10 9.38 0.98
C ARG A 101 0.85 8.26 1.39
N GLU A 102 0.57 7.58 2.50
CA GLU A 102 1.48 6.54 3.02
C GLU A 102 1.47 5.29 2.15
N ILE A 103 0.32 4.89 1.59
CA ILE A 103 0.26 3.78 0.65
C ILE A 103 0.97 4.10 -0.69
N ASP A 104 0.90 5.36 -1.14
CA ASP A 104 1.64 5.81 -2.34
C ASP A 104 3.15 5.77 -2.10
N LYS A 105 3.64 6.27 -0.95
CA LYS A 105 5.06 6.18 -0.59
C LYS A 105 5.56 4.74 -0.49
N MET A 106 4.76 3.86 0.10
CA MET A 106 5.09 2.43 0.18
C MET A 106 5.20 1.82 -1.22
N PHE A 107 4.29 2.18 -2.13
CA PHE A 107 4.35 1.71 -3.50
C PHE A 107 5.55 2.27 -4.26
N ASP A 108 5.90 3.55 -4.07
CA ASP A 108 7.13 4.14 -4.62
C ASP A 108 8.38 3.38 -4.15
N TYR A 109 8.43 3.04 -2.86
CA TYR A 109 9.51 2.23 -2.29
C TYR A 109 9.61 0.84 -2.94
N GLN A 110 8.45 0.23 -3.23
CA GLN A 110 8.36 -1.05 -3.93
C GLN A 110 8.77 -0.93 -5.40
N LEU A 111 8.38 0.16 -6.09
CA LEU A 111 8.84 0.49 -7.43
C LEU A 111 10.37 0.61 -7.48
N GLU A 112 10.99 1.33 -6.55
CA GLU A 112 12.46 1.41 -6.47
C GLU A 112 13.15 0.08 -6.16
N THR A 113 12.47 -0.77 -5.38
CA THR A 113 12.95 -2.09 -5.02
C THR A 113 13.02 -2.97 -6.27
N LEU A 114 11.92 -3.02 -7.02
CA LEU A 114 11.67 -3.95 -8.12
C LEU A 114 12.01 -3.42 -9.51
N LYS A 115 12.10 -2.10 -9.71
CA LYS A 115 12.58 -1.53 -10.98
C LYS A 115 13.93 -2.14 -11.31
N GLU A 116 13.96 -2.83 -12.44
CA GLU A 116 15.15 -3.43 -13.01
C GLU A 116 16.20 -2.36 -13.32
N LYS A 117 17.47 -2.78 -13.28
CA LYS A 117 18.57 -2.09 -13.96
C LYS A 117 18.38 -2.15 -15.46
#